data_AF-A0A661KDV0-F1
#
_entry.id   AF-A0A661KDV0-F1
#
_cell.length_a   1.000
_cell.length_b   1.000
_cell.length_c   1.000
_cell.angle_alpha   90.00
_cell.angle_beta   90.00
_cell.angle_gamma   90.00
#
_symmetry.space_group_name_H-M   'P 1'
#
loop_
_entity.id
_entity.type
_entity.pdbx_description
1 polymer ?
#
loop_
_entity_poly.entity_id
_entity_poly.type
_entity_poly.pdbx_seq_one_letter_code
_entity_poly.pdbx_strand_id
1 'polypeptide(L)'
;MNNYNERAISVQQPTLAFWKVRAFLFQGLLVAAAMLLPVVAHLSGAPVRILLPMHWPVILAGLVYGWRGGALIGLVAPTVSFLFSGLPLPRILPAMTIELFTYGFFTGLFRERFRWNPCASVAVAL
;
A
#
# COMPACT_ATOMS: atom_id res chain seq x y z
N MET A 1 -37.87 17.62 -15.96
CA MET A 1 -36.44 17.75 -15.62
C MET A 1 -36.03 16.45 -14.93
N ASN A 2 -35.24 15.60 -15.62
CA ASN A 2 -34.86 14.29 -15.11
C ASN A 2 -33.80 14.44 -14.01
N ASN A 3 -34.11 13.91 -12.82
CA ASN A 3 -33.18 13.86 -11.70
C ASN A 3 -32.16 12.74 -11.92
N TYR A 4 -31.01 13.06 -12.50
CA TYR A 4 -29.90 12.10 -12.71
C TYR A 4 -29.16 11.70 -11.41
N ASN A 5 -29.62 12.14 -10.24
CA ASN A 5 -28.90 12.04 -8.97
C ASN A 5 -29.18 10.77 -8.13
N GLU A 6 -30.01 9.83 -8.60
CA GLU A 6 -30.42 8.66 -7.80
C GLU A 6 -29.62 7.38 -8.04
N ARG A 7 -28.54 7.42 -8.83
CA ARG A 7 -27.59 6.29 -8.95
C ARG A 7 -26.34 6.48 -8.10
N ALA A 8 -26.51 6.85 -6.84
CA ALA A 8 -25.45 6.66 -5.87
C ALA A 8 -25.26 5.15 -5.68
N ILE A 9 -24.34 4.56 -6.46
CA ILE A 9 -23.91 3.17 -6.29
C ILE A 9 -23.48 3.04 -4.82
N SER A 10 -24.31 2.39 -4.00
CA SER A 10 -24.04 2.21 -2.60
C SER A 10 -22.90 1.20 -2.49
N VAL A 11 -21.66 1.69 -2.48
CA VAL A 11 -20.47 0.86 -2.32
C VAL A 11 -20.51 0.29 -0.89
N GLN A 12 -21.19 -0.85 -0.70
CA GLN A 12 -21.42 -1.46 0.62
C GLN A 12 -20.11 -1.81 1.33
N GLN A 13 -19.04 -2.08 0.57
CA GLN A 13 -17.71 -2.36 1.09
C GLN A 13 -16.67 -1.62 0.23
N PRO A 14 -15.97 -0.61 0.76
CA PRO A 14 -14.96 0.13 0.02
C PRO A 14 -13.65 -0.66 -0.20
N THR A 15 -13.51 -1.80 0.47
CA THR A 15 -12.33 -2.68 0.46
C THR A 15 -12.72 -4.11 0.06
N LEU A 16 -11.78 -4.82 -0.57
CA LEU A 16 -11.94 -6.22 -0.98
C LEU A 16 -11.61 -7.18 0.17
N ALA A 17 -12.26 -8.35 0.17
CA ALA A 17 -11.98 -9.40 1.14
C ALA A 17 -10.55 -9.93 0.98
N PHE A 18 -9.76 -9.90 2.06
CA PHE A 18 -8.36 -10.33 2.05
C PHE A 18 -8.17 -11.86 1.91
N TRP A 19 -9.20 -12.67 2.20
CA TRP A 19 -9.08 -14.12 2.29
C TRP A 19 -9.29 -14.87 0.98
N LYS A 20 -9.70 -14.18 -0.10
CA LYS A 20 -9.95 -14.83 -1.39
C LYS A 20 -8.62 -15.13 -2.09
N VAL A 21 -8.53 -16.26 -2.80
CA VAL A 21 -7.35 -16.63 -3.60
C VAL A 21 -6.92 -15.52 -4.56
N ARG A 22 -7.88 -14.85 -5.21
CA ARG A 22 -7.60 -13.70 -6.08
C ARG A 22 -6.99 -12.52 -5.32
N ALA A 23 -7.40 -12.28 -4.08
CA ALA A 23 -6.82 -11.24 -3.23
C ALA A 23 -5.35 -11.53 -2.94
N PHE A 24 -5.03 -12.78 -2.60
CA PHE A 24 -3.63 -13.22 -2.40
C PHE A 24 -2.75 -13.00 -3.63
N LEU A 25 -3.24 -13.31 -4.84
CA LEU A 25 -2.48 -13.09 -6.08
C LEU A 25 -2.13 -11.61 -6.30
N PHE A 26 -3.11 -10.73 -6.11
CA PHE A 26 -2.89 -9.29 -6.25
C PHE A 26 -2.05 -8.71 -5.11
N GLN A 27 -2.20 -9.20 -3.88
CA GLN A 27 -1.33 -8.82 -2.76
C GLN A 27 0.12 -9.22 -3.04
N GLY A 28 0.34 -10.43 -3.58
CA GLY A 28 1.65 -10.88 -4.03
C GLY A 28 2.22 -10.01 -5.15
N LEU A 29 1.39 -9.59 -6.11
CA LEU A 29 1.78 -8.65 -7.16
C LEU A 29 2.19 -7.29 -6.59
N LEU A 30 1.47 -6.78 -5.59
CA LEU A 30 1.81 -5.52 -4.92
C LEU A 30 3.13 -5.61 -4.15
N VAL A 31 3.41 -6.75 -3.51
CA VAL A 31 4.72 -7.02 -2.88
C VAL A 31 5.82 -7.08 -3.94
N ALA A 32 5.59 -7.80 -5.05
CA ALA A 32 6.55 -7.87 -6.15
C ALA A 32 6.82 -6.49 -6.77
N ALA A 33 5.78 -5.67 -6.94
CA ALA A 33 5.92 -4.28 -7.37
C ALA A 33 6.70 -3.45 -6.34
N ALA A 34 6.43 -3.62 -5.04
CA ALA A 34 7.17 -2.95 -3.97
C ALA A 34 8.67 -3.30 -3.97
N MET A 35 9.05 -4.48 -4.46
CA MET A 35 10.45 -4.89 -4.61
C MET A 35 11.06 -4.40 -5.93
N LEU A 36 10.33 -4.50 -7.04
CA LEU A 36 10.83 -4.18 -8.38
C LEU A 36 11.00 -2.67 -8.59
N LEU A 37 10.06 -1.86 -8.09
CA LEU A 37 10.10 -0.41 -8.28
C LEU A 37 11.38 0.23 -7.70
N PRO A 38 11.82 -0.08 -6.46
CA PRO A 38 13.08 0.41 -5.90
C PRO A 38 14.32 -0.02 -6.69
N VAL A 39 14.34 -1.26 -7.19
CA VAL A 39 15.46 -1.79 -7.99
C VAL A 39 15.59 -1.01 -9.29
N VAL A 40 14.49 -0.84 -10.01
CA VAL A 40 14.46 -0.07 -11.27
C VAL A 40 14.84 1.40 -11.03
N ALA A 41 14.37 2.01 -9.93
CA ALA A 41 14.70 3.39 -9.59
C ALA A 41 16.19 3.58 -9.23
N HIS A 42 16.80 2.59 -8.56
CA HIS A 42 18.25 2.59 -8.31
C HIS A 42 19.04 2.47 -9.62
N LEU A 43 18.62 1.58 -10.52
CA LEU A 43 19.29 1.35 -11.81
C LEU A 43 19.17 2.56 -12.76
N SER A 44 18.09 3.34 -12.68
CA SER A 44 17.88 4.51 -13.53
C SER A 44 18.56 5.79 -13.03
N GLY A 45 19.21 5.76 -11.86
CA GLY A 45 19.82 6.96 -11.25
C GLY A 45 18.80 8.02 -10.83
N ALA A 46 17.51 7.66 -10.76
CA ALA A 46 16.45 8.57 -10.36
C ALA A 46 16.64 9.01 -8.89
N PRO A 47 16.15 10.20 -8.48
CA PRO A 47 16.18 10.65 -7.10
C PRO A 47 15.25 9.78 -6.23
N VAL A 48 15.74 8.61 -5.82
CA VAL A 48 15.04 7.64 -4.97
C VAL A 48 14.60 8.30 -3.65
N ARG A 49 15.31 9.34 -3.21
CA ARG A 49 15.08 10.05 -1.94
C ARG A 49 13.81 10.91 -1.91
N ILE A 50 13.28 11.31 -3.06
CA ILE A 50 12.05 12.14 -3.15
C ILE A 50 10.85 11.30 -3.58
N LEU A 51 11.10 10.18 -4.27
CA LEU A 51 10.08 9.35 -4.90
C LEU A 51 10.00 7.94 -4.31
N LEU A 52 10.58 7.67 -3.11
CA LEU A 52 10.81 6.33 -2.54
C LEU A 52 9.71 5.33 -2.96
N PRO A 53 9.94 4.59 -4.06
CA PRO A 53 8.85 3.95 -4.82
C PRO A 53 8.12 2.88 -4.02
N MET A 54 8.70 2.47 -2.90
CA MET A 54 8.23 1.41 -2.03
C MET A 54 6.99 1.78 -1.21
N HIS A 55 6.72 3.07 -0.98
CA HIS A 55 5.58 3.52 -0.17
C HIS A 55 4.26 3.37 -0.92
N TRP A 56 4.26 3.67 -2.21
CA TRP A 56 3.05 3.65 -3.04
C TRP A 56 2.37 2.28 -3.12
N PRO A 57 3.08 1.16 -3.35
CA PRO A 57 2.47 -0.17 -3.36
C PRO A 57 1.87 -0.56 -2.01
N VAL A 58 2.49 -0.17 -0.89
CA VAL A 58 2.00 -0.46 0.47
C VAL A 58 0.74 0.34 0.77
N ILE A 59 0.73 1.63 0.43
CA ILE A 59 -0.44 2.50 0.56
C ILE A 59 -1.60 1.98 -0.30
N LEU A 60 -1.31 1.56 -1.53
CA LEU A 60 -2.31 1.01 -2.45
C LEU A 60 -2.85 -0.32 -1.94
N ALA A 61 -2.00 -1.16 -1.34
CA ALA A 61 -2.43 -2.37 -0.65
C ALA A 61 -3.38 -2.09 0.52
N GLY A 62 -3.09 -1.06 1.34
CA GLY A 62 -3.98 -0.62 2.42
C GLY A 62 -5.32 -0.11 1.89
N LEU A 63 -5.31 0.66 0.80
CA LEU A 63 -6.51 1.20 0.17
C LEU A 63 -7.43 0.10 -0.41
N VAL A 64 -6.84 -0.94 -0.99
CA VAL A 64 -7.58 -2.00 -1.70
C VAL A 64 -8.02 -3.12 -0.76
N TYR A 65 -7.13 -3.56 0.15
CA TYR A 65 -7.34 -4.72 1.03
C TYR A 65 -7.60 -4.36 2.50
N GLY A 66 -7.72 -3.06 2.80
CA GLY A 66 -7.96 -2.57 4.16
C GLY A 66 -6.73 -2.63 5.06
N TRP A 67 -6.93 -2.37 6.35
CA TRP A 67 -5.83 -2.22 7.31
C TRP A 67 -5.00 -3.49 7.47
N ARG A 68 -5.62 -4.68 7.35
CA ARG A 68 -4.95 -5.97 7.45
C ARG A 68 -3.98 -6.19 6.29
N GLY A 69 -4.43 -5.90 5.08
CA GLY A 69 -3.62 -6.06 3.87
C GLY A 69 -2.47 -5.07 3.84
N GLY A 70 -2.74 -3.79 4.14
CA GLY A 70 -1.71 -2.75 4.20
C GLY A 70 -0.66 -2.99 5.28
N ALA A 71 -1.08 -3.38 6.49
CA ALA A 71 -0.18 -3.70 7.60
C ALA A 71 0.73 -4.90 7.29
N LEU A 72 0.14 -5.99 6.77
CA LEU A 72 0.90 -7.20 6.42
C LEU A 72 1.90 -6.91 5.31
N ILE A 73 1.47 -6.24 4.24
CA ILE A 73 2.33 -5.90 3.10
C ILE A 73 3.42 -4.89 3.53
N GLY A 74 3.10 -3.92 4.39
CA GLY A 74 4.07 -2.97 4.93
C GLY A 74 5.17 -3.61 5.79
N LEU A 75 4.88 -4.71 6.49
CA LEU A 75 5.87 -5.50 7.22
C LEU A 75 6.70 -6.40 6.30
N VAL A 76 6.02 -7.08 5.37
CA VAL A 76 6.62 -8.12 4.53
C VAL A 76 7.46 -7.52 3.40
N ALA A 77 6.98 -6.50 2.71
CA ALA A 77 7.65 -5.91 1.55
C ALA A 77 9.10 -5.47 1.82
N PRO A 78 9.43 -4.66 2.85
CA PRO A 78 10.80 -4.25 3.15
C PRO A 78 11.70 -5.43 3.55
N THR A 79 11.16 -6.39 4.29
CA THR A 79 11.89 -7.59 4.71
C THR A 79 12.27 -8.47 3.52
N VAL A 80 11.33 -8.69 2.59
CA VAL A 80 11.58 -9.49 1.38
C VAL A 80 12.49 -8.75 0.41
N SER A 81 12.32 -7.43 0.25
CA SER A 81 13.22 -6.61 -0.57
C SER A 81 14.66 -6.67 -0.07
N PHE A 82 14.87 -6.62 1.26
CA PHE A 82 16.20 -6.74 1.86
C PHE A 82 16.84 -8.11 1.61
N LEU A 83 16.06 -9.18 1.71
CA LEU A 83 16.55 -10.54 1.48
C LEU A 83 17.03 -10.75 0.04
N PHE A 84 16.39 -10.10 -0.94
CA PHE A 84 16.73 -10.23 -2.36
C PHE A 84 17.80 -9.25 -2.84
N SER A 85 17.69 -7.98 -2.47
CA SER A 85 18.55 -6.91 -3.01
C SER A 85 19.66 -6.49 -2.05
N GLY A 86 19.66 -6.94 -0.80
CA GLY A 86 20.60 -6.49 0.24
C GLY A 86 20.39 -5.02 0.68
N LEU A 87 19.32 -4.39 0.19
CA LEU A 87 18.90 -3.02 0.47
C LEU A 87 17.45 -3.04 0.97
N PRO A 88 17.04 -2.18 1.91
CA PRO A 88 17.80 -1.10 2.55
C PRO A 88 18.78 -1.59 3.62
N LEU A 89 19.78 -0.77 3.98
CA LEU A 89 20.78 -1.11 5.01
C LEU A 89 20.10 -1.65 6.29
N PRO A 90 20.63 -2.70 6.95
CA PRO A 90 20.01 -3.34 8.10
C PRO A 90 19.70 -2.38 9.27
N ARG A 91 20.46 -1.28 9.37
CA ARG A 91 20.26 -0.22 10.37
C ARG A 91 18.99 0.60 10.13
N ILE A 92 18.62 0.81 8.87
CA ILE A 92 17.47 1.65 8.48
C ILE A 92 16.22 0.79 8.27
N LEU A 93 16.41 -0.50 7.96
CA LEU A 93 15.34 -1.46 7.75
C LEU A 93 14.25 -1.45 8.83
N PRO A 94 14.53 -1.56 10.15
CA PRO A 94 13.47 -1.58 11.15
C PRO A 94 12.67 -0.27 11.20
N ALA A 95 13.32 0.88 11.00
CA ALA A 95 12.63 2.17 10.95
C ALA A 95 11.69 2.26 9.74
N MET A 96 12.19 1.91 8.54
CA MET A 96 11.36 1.90 7.32
C MET A 96 10.21 0.90 7.42
N THR A 97 10.43 -0.27 8.01
CA THR A 97 9.37 -1.26 8.21
C THR A 97 8.25 -0.73 9.10
N ILE A 98 8.59 0.02 10.16
CA ILE A 98 7.60 0.67 11.03
C ILE A 98 6.86 1.79 10.28
N GLU A 99 7.57 2.62 9.52
CA GLU A 99 6.97 3.66 8.67
C GLU A 99 5.98 3.05 7.67
N LEU A 100 6.40 2.06 6.88
CA LEU A 100 5.54 1.39 5.90
C LEU A 100 4.35 0.67 6.55
N PHE A 101 4.57 0.03 7.70
CA PHE A 101 3.50 -0.57 8.48
C PHE A 101 2.46 0.47 8.90
N THR A 102 2.90 1.60 9.46
CA THR A 102 1.99 2.67 9.91
C THR A 102 1.23 3.27 8.73
N TYR A 103 1.89 3.55 7.62
CA TYR A 103 1.23 4.04 6.41
C TYR A 103 0.18 3.06 5.87
N GLY A 104 0.54 1.78 5.69
CA GLY A 104 -0.40 0.76 5.23
C GLY A 104 -1.56 0.50 6.20
N PHE A 105 -1.29 0.56 7.51
CA PHE A 105 -2.29 0.38 8.56
C PHE A 105 -3.28 1.54 8.60
N PHE A 106 -2.80 2.79 8.70
CA PHE A 106 -3.67 3.97 8.80
C PHE A 106 -4.44 4.21 7.51
N THR A 107 -3.81 4.12 6.34
CA THR A 107 -4.53 4.24 5.05
C THR A 107 -5.67 3.23 4.96
N GLY A 108 -5.40 1.97 5.30
CA GLY A 108 -6.40 0.91 5.26
C GLY A 108 -7.47 1.03 6.34
N LEU A 109 -7.13 1.52 7.53
CA LEU A 109 -8.06 1.70 8.64
C LEU A 109 -9.07 2.80 8.33
N PHE A 110 -8.61 3.96 7.86
CA PHE A 110 -9.49 5.06 7.45
C PHE A 110 -10.36 4.68 6.26
N ARG A 111 -9.81 3.92 5.31
CA ARG A 111 -10.56 3.44 4.15
C ARG A 111 -11.65 2.42 4.53
N GLU A 112 -11.32 1.44 5.36
CA GLU A 112 -12.22 0.34 5.73
C GLU A 112 -13.24 0.74 6.80
N ARG A 113 -12.82 1.45 7.85
CA ARG A 113 -13.69 1.84 8.97
C ARG A 113 -14.43 3.14 8.72
N PHE A 114 -13.75 4.16 8.19
CA PHE A 114 -14.31 5.50 8.03
C PHE A 114 -14.87 5.77 6.62
N ARG A 115 -14.67 4.84 5.67
CA ARG A 115 -15.14 4.94 4.27
C ARG A 115 -14.72 6.25 3.57
N TRP A 116 -13.60 6.84 4.01
CA TRP A 116 -13.12 8.10 3.45
C TRP A 116 -12.73 7.96 1.98
N ASN A 117 -12.73 9.11 1.29
CA ASN A 117 -12.21 9.20 -0.07
C ASN A 117 -10.75 8.72 -0.09
N PRO A 118 -10.30 8.06 -1.18
CA PRO A 118 -8.93 7.57 -1.30
C PRO A 118 -7.90 8.66 -1.01
N CYS A 119 -8.08 9.85 -1.57
CA CYS A 119 -7.16 10.97 -1.39
C CYS A 119 -7.05 11.39 0.09
N ALA A 120 -8.18 11.42 0.82
CA ALA A 120 -8.19 11.77 2.24
C ALA A 120 -7.53 10.68 3.11
N SER A 121 -7.73 9.40 2.74
CA SER A 121 -7.13 8.27 3.46
C SER A 121 -5.61 8.25 3.30
N VAL A 122 -5.11 8.60 2.11
CA VAL A 122 -3.67 8.73 1.84
C VAL A 122 -3.09 9.96 2.53
N ALA A 123 -3.78 11.10 2.50
CA ALA A 123 -3.31 12.34 3.13
C ALA A 123 -3.15 12.24 4.66
N VAL A 124 -3.94 11.39 5.34
CA VAL A 124 -3.75 11.13 6.78
C VAL A 124 -2.55 10.23 7.05
N ALA A 125 -2.20 9.38 6.10
CA ALA A 125 -1.08 8.47 6.28
C ALA A 125 0.25 9.11 5.93
N LEU A 126 0.32 9.99 4.92
CA LEU A 126 1.55 10.62 4.45
C LEU A 126 2.02 11.76 5.36
#